data_AF-A0A6C0CSM2-F1
#
_entry.id   AF-A0A6C0CSM2-F1
#
_cell.length_a   1.000
_cell.length_b   1.000
_cell.length_c   1.000
_cell.angle_alpha   90.00
_cell.angle_beta   90.00
_cell.angle_gamma   90.00
#
_symmetry.space_group_name_H-M   'P 1'
#
loop_
_entity.id
_entity.type
_entity.pdbx_description
1 polymer ?
#
loop_
_entity_poly.entity_id
_entity_poly.type
_entity_poly.pdbx_seq_one_letter_code
_entity_poly.pdbx_strand_id
1 'polypeptide(L)'
;MEYRIVKSAGPRGPALFTTRVDTSKKISIQRSLKRVLVGRNIKGTFISSNFIENVDYRIVKLAGPCGPASFTQHGGQNREDIYITRKTFKKLCLQVRTENTDRIHDYFLIIDDIFIEYMKYQIEYKEEREKFVVCMKDEKIDNLTYEIKQQSHEIKHLSFQNTELQTRFEHLMNRTEDIHDKLDEQKIENGELKTEVVHIRETIEAVIEHVVPEIKERLLTDHFVILHDHDITNHYYIIRAQKRAISTAIRTVKKLHPNMYVLLNEIDYTHPKNLFVIFKKYITDNVQYTHKIQIVYNHIRVCEEYTTPSTTPTDHELVRLFETVKTTIMNDIRNTIHV
;
A
#
# COMPACT_ATOMS: atom_id res chain seq x y z
N MET A 1 31.21 -38.42 -50.17
CA MET A 1 30.26 -39.31 -50.87
C MET A 1 30.91 -39.82 -52.13
N GLU A 2 31.39 -41.06 -52.13
CA GLU A 2 31.97 -41.75 -53.29
C GLU A 2 30.88 -42.55 -54.00
N TYR A 3 30.85 -42.52 -55.34
CA TYR A 3 29.87 -43.25 -56.14
C TYR A 3 30.46 -44.59 -56.59
N ARG A 4 29.75 -45.70 -56.34
CA ARG A 4 30.12 -47.06 -56.70
C ARG A 4 29.25 -47.56 -57.87
N ILE A 5 29.85 -48.01 -58.98
CA ILE A 5 29.11 -48.55 -60.13
C ILE A 5 29.09 -50.09 -60.06
N VAL A 6 28.04 -50.70 -59.52
CA VAL A 6 27.92 -52.18 -59.31
C VAL A 6 26.78 -52.79 -60.14
N LYS A 7 26.92 -54.05 -60.61
CA LYS A 7 25.83 -54.87 -61.22
C LYS A 7 25.03 -55.54 -60.08
N SER A 8 23.70 -55.47 -60.15
CA SER A 8 22.77 -55.82 -59.07
C SER A 8 22.54 -57.33 -58.87
N ALA A 9 22.31 -57.72 -57.61
CA ALA A 9 21.30 -58.69 -57.18
C ALA A 9 20.84 -58.32 -55.75
N GLY A 10 19.52 -58.33 -55.47
CA GLY A 10 18.93 -58.05 -54.14
C GLY A 10 19.08 -59.24 -53.16
N PRO A 11 18.65 -59.15 -51.88
CA PRO A 11 17.23 -58.95 -51.51
C PRO A 11 16.96 -58.13 -50.22
N ARG A 12 15.70 -58.20 -49.74
CA ARG A 12 14.90 -57.29 -48.90
C ARG A 12 15.04 -57.51 -47.37
N GLY A 13 14.80 -56.43 -46.61
CA GLY A 13 14.54 -56.41 -45.15
C GLY A 13 13.92 -55.04 -44.73
N PRO A 14 13.22 -54.94 -43.58
CA PRO A 14 11.93 -54.21 -43.46
C PRO A 14 12.00 -52.73 -43.06
N ALA A 15 10.83 -52.09 -43.19
CA ALA A 15 10.59 -50.65 -43.31
C ALA A 15 10.62 -49.84 -42.00
N LEU A 16 11.18 -48.63 -42.09
CA LEU A 16 10.89 -47.48 -41.25
C LEU A 16 10.57 -46.28 -42.16
N PHE A 17 9.50 -45.57 -41.82
CA PHE A 17 8.90 -44.46 -42.56
C PHE A 17 9.94 -43.42 -42.98
N THR A 18 10.16 -43.31 -44.29
CA THR A 18 10.80 -42.15 -44.92
C THR A 18 10.06 -41.85 -46.21
N THR A 19 9.86 -40.56 -46.47
CA THR A 19 9.23 -39.99 -47.65
C THR A 19 9.67 -40.74 -48.91
N ARG A 20 8.68 -41.27 -49.64
CA ARG A 20 8.84 -42.19 -50.77
C ARG A 20 9.44 -41.45 -51.97
N VAL A 21 10.75 -41.19 -51.94
CA VAL A 21 11.51 -40.87 -53.14
C VAL A 21 11.49 -42.11 -54.00
N ASP A 22 10.78 -42.05 -55.13
CA ASP A 22 10.58 -43.13 -56.09
C ASP A 22 11.91 -43.82 -56.44
N THR A 23 12.18 -44.94 -55.77
CA THR A 23 13.39 -45.73 -55.91
C THR A 23 13.48 -46.35 -57.31
N SER A 24 12.38 -46.45 -58.04
CA SER A 24 12.35 -46.93 -59.42
C SER A 24 13.04 -45.93 -60.38
N LYS A 25 12.85 -44.62 -60.18
CA LYS A 25 13.56 -43.56 -60.92
C LYS A 25 15.05 -43.56 -60.60
N LYS A 26 15.42 -43.76 -59.33
CA LYS A 26 16.82 -43.82 -58.88
C LYS A 26 17.58 -45.00 -59.48
N ILE A 27 16.94 -46.17 -59.57
CA ILE A 27 17.49 -47.38 -60.21
C ILE A 27 17.55 -47.23 -61.73
N SER A 28 16.56 -46.57 -62.34
CA SER A 28 16.54 -46.28 -63.78
C SER A 28 17.68 -45.34 -64.18
N ILE A 29 17.91 -44.26 -63.44
CA ILE A 29 19.02 -43.33 -63.67
C ILE A 29 20.38 -44.02 -63.51
N GLN A 30 20.56 -44.86 -62.49
CA GLN A 30 21.79 -45.65 -62.32
C GLN A 30 22.01 -46.65 -63.46
N ARG A 31 20.96 -47.29 -63.98
CA ARG A 31 21.04 -48.21 -65.14
C ARG A 31 21.26 -47.48 -66.46
N SER A 32 20.76 -46.26 -66.61
CA SER A 32 20.96 -45.42 -67.80
C SER A 32 22.36 -44.82 -67.82
N LEU A 33 22.85 -44.25 -66.71
CA LEU A 33 24.24 -43.80 -66.57
C LEU A 33 25.25 -44.93 -66.80
N LYS A 34 24.93 -46.14 -66.31
CA LYS A 34 25.74 -47.33 -66.55
C LYS A 34 25.75 -47.79 -68.00
N ARG A 35 24.74 -47.47 -68.81
CA ARG A 35 24.74 -47.77 -70.25
C ARG A 35 25.44 -46.67 -71.05
N VAL A 36 25.28 -45.40 -70.65
CA VAL A 36 25.98 -44.25 -71.23
C VAL A 36 27.50 -44.39 -71.06
N LEU A 37 27.97 -44.76 -69.86
CA LEU A 37 29.40 -44.91 -69.55
C LEU A 37 30.01 -46.22 -70.08
N VAL A 38 29.21 -47.14 -70.63
CA VAL A 38 29.66 -48.44 -71.17
C VAL A 38 29.62 -48.46 -72.71
N GLY A 39 29.54 -47.28 -73.34
CA GLY A 39 29.94 -47.13 -74.75
C GLY A 39 31.41 -47.55 -74.90
N ARG A 40 31.73 -48.27 -75.98
CA ARG A 40 32.98 -49.03 -76.26
C ARG A 40 34.33 -48.28 -76.10
N ASN A 41 34.38 -47.05 -75.57
CA ASN A 41 35.58 -46.21 -75.47
C ASN A 41 35.94 -45.67 -74.08
N ILE A 42 35.20 -45.94 -73.00
CA ILE A 42 35.73 -45.68 -71.64
C ILE A 42 36.53 -46.90 -71.17
N LYS A 43 37.57 -47.27 -71.93
CA LYS A 43 38.64 -48.11 -71.38
C LYS A 43 39.30 -47.33 -70.24
N GLY A 44 39.86 -48.02 -69.24
CA GLY A 44 40.54 -47.38 -68.08
C GLY A 44 41.53 -46.28 -68.48
N THR A 45 42.02 -46.29 -69.72
CA THR A 45 42.82 -45.25 -70.37
C THR A 45 42.21 -43.84 -70.38
N PHE A 46 40.89 -43.65 -70.55
CA PHE A 46 40.32 -42.29 -70.59
C PHE A 46 40.32 -41.61 -69.21
N ILE A 47 40.03 -42.37 -68.16
CA ILE A 47 40.04 -41.87 -66.78
C ILE A 47 41.48 -41.59 -66.36
N SER A 48 42.41 -42.48 -66.66
CA SER A 48 43.83 -42.30 -66.35
C SER A 48 44.52 -41.21 -67.16
N SER A 49 44.00 -40.84 -68.34
CA SER A 49 44.58 -39.76 -69.16
C SER A 49 44.06 -38.35 -68.82
N ASN A 50 42.87 -38.23 -68.23
CA ASN A 50 42.22 -36.93 -68.00
C ASN A 50 42.06 -36.55 -66.52
N PHE A 51 42.32 -37.48 -65.60
CA PHE A 51 42.13 -37.30 -64.17
C PHE A 51 43.32 -37.85 -63.37
N ILE A 52 43.48 -37.39 -62.12
CA ILE A 52 44.62 -37.75 -61.27
C ILE A 52 44.23 -38.87 -60.30
N GLU A 53 45.01 -39.97 -60.29
CA GLU A 53 44.78 -41.09 -59.36
C GLU A 53 45.04 -40.67 -57.90
N ASN A 54 44.24 -41.17 -56.97
CA ASN A 54 44.16 -40.81 -55.54
C ASN A 54 43.71 -39.36 -55.23
N VAL A 55 43.38 -38.56 -56.24
CA VAL A 55 42.79 -37.21 -56.08
C VAL A 55 41.39 -37.15 -56.68
N ASP A 56 41.27 -37.49 -57.97
CA ASP A 56 40.03 -37.48 -58.71
C ASP A 56 39.35 -38.86 -58.74
N TYR A 57 40.16 -39.92 -58.76
CA TYR A 57 39.69 -41.30 -58.80
C TYR A 57 40.63 -42.27 -58.10
N ARG A 58 40.13 -43.44 -57.70
CA ARG A 58 40.93 -44.55 -57.14
C ARG A 58 40.47 -45.88 -57.73
N ILE A 59 41.44 -46.70 -58.16
CA ILE A 59 41.17 -48.06 -58.65
C ILE A 59 41.31 -49.04 -57.49
N VAL A 60 40.30 -49.88 -57.29
CA VAL A 60 40.34 -50.99 -56.35
C VAL A 60 40.23 -52.28 -57.16
N LYS A 61 41.35 -53.02 -57.23
CA LYS A 61 41.37 -54.37 -57.78
C LYS A 61 40.75 -55.30 -56.75
N LEU A 62 39.62 -55.93 -57.08
CA LEU A 62 39.12 -57.01 -56.23
C LEU A 62 40.09 -58.18 -56.36
N ALA A 63 40.64 -58.65 -55.23
CA ALA A 63 41.37 -59.91 -55.20
C ALA A 63 40.45 -61.00 -55.77
N GLY A 64 40.87 -61.65 -56.85
CA GLY A 64 40.22 -62.86 -57.31
C GLY A 64 40.25 -63.91 -56.19
N PRO A 65 39.30 -64.86 -56.15
CA PRO A 65 39.33 -65.91 -55.13
C PRO A 65 40.70 -66.62 -55.16
N CYS A 66 41.49 -66.45 -54.11
CA CYS A 66 42.66 -67.28 -53.83
C CYS A 66 42.16 -68.67 -53.45
N GLY A 67 41.90 -69.49 -54.45
CA GLY A 67 41.63 -70.92 -54.32
C GLY A 67 42.45 -71.69 -55.36
N PRO A 68 42.86 -72.93 -55.07
CA PRO A 68 43.75 -73.70 -55.95
C PRO A 68 43.08 -73.92 -57.31
N ALA A 69 43.88 -73.70 -58.35
CA ALA A 69 43.49 -73.72 -59.75
C ALA A 69 42.70 -74.98 -60.13
N SER A 70 41.42 -74.80 -60.50
CA SER A 70 40.74 -75.73 -61.39
C SER A 70 41.03 -75.29 -62.82
N PHE A 71 41.66 -76.18 -63.58
CA PHE A 71 42.01 -76.04 -64.99
C PHE A 71 40.75 -75.99 -65.86
N THR A 72 40.09 -74.84 -65.94
CA THR A 72 39.23 -74.46 -67.06
C THR A 72 39.47 -72.99 -67.35
N GLN A 73 40.43 -72.74 -68.24
CA GLN A 73 40.91 -71.42 -68.62
C GLN A 73 39.91 -70.76 -69.58
N HIS A 74 38.79 -70.28 -69.05
CA HIS A 74 37.99 -69.24 -69.69
C HIS A 74 38.32 -67.92 -68.99
N GLY A 75 39.02 -67.03 -69.71
CA GLY A 75 39.55 -65.77 -69.19
C GLY A 75 38.50 -64.95 -68.43
N GLY A 76 38.56 -65.04 -67.10
CA GLY A 76 37.79 -64.22 -66.19
C GLY A 76 38.31 -62.79 -66.27
N GLN A 77 37.48 -61.88 -66.77
CA GLN A 77 37.76 -60.45 -66.80
C GLN A 77 38.16 -59.99 -65.39
N ASN A 78 39.41 -59.58 -65.21
CA ASN A 78 39.87 -58.89 -64.00
C ASN A 78 38.96 -57.66 -63.79
N ARG A 79 38.06 -57.73 -62.80
CA ARG A 79 37.14 -56.63 -62.50
C ARG A 79 37.86 -55.59 -61.66
N GLU A 80 37.93 -54.38 -62.18
CA GLU A 80 38.45 -53.22 -61.47
C GLU A 80 37.28 -52.29 -61.11
N ASP A 81 37.13 -51.97 -59.82
CA ASP A 81 36.16 -50.97 -59.38
C ASP A 81 36.85 -49.59 -59.34
N ILE A 82 36.32 -48.62 -60.09
CA ILE A 82 36.83 -47.25 -60.12
C ILE A 82 35.91 -46.36 -59.27
N TYR A 83 36.45 -45.79 -58.20
CA TYR A 83 35.79 -44.79 -57.37
C TYR A 83 36.19 -43.40 -57.85
N ILE A 84 35.24 -42.48 -57.97
CA ILE A 84 35.47 -41.11 -58.45
C ILE A 84 34.81 -40.09 -57.52
N THR A 85 35.40 -38.90 -57.41
CA THR A 85 34.79 -37.81 -56.63
C THR A 85 33.56 -37.24 -57.35
N ARG A 86 32.68 -36.54 -56.62
CA ARG A 86 31.49 -35.88 -57.21
C ARG A 86 31.87 -34.87 -58.29
N LYS A 87 32.97 -34.13 -58.10
CA LYS A 87 33.47 -33.13 -59.05
C LYS A 87 33.99 -33.82 -60.32
N THR A 88 34.76 -34.88 -60.15
CA THR A 88 35.30 -35.70 -61.25
C THR A 88 34.17 -36.37 -62.04
N PHE A 89 33.15 -36.90 -61.37
CA PHE A 89 31.97 -37.47 -62.04
C PHE A 89 31.21 -36.44 -62.88
N LYS A 90 31.00 -35.22 -62.37
CA LYS A 90 30.39 -34.14 -63.15
C LYS A 90 31.23 -33.79 -64.38
N LYS A 91 32.54 -33.59 -64.22
CA LYS A 91 33.47 -33.33 -65.33
C LYS A 91 33.42 -34.44 -66.38
N LEU A 92 33.43 -35.71 -65.93
CA LEU A 92 33.32 -36.88 -66.80
C LEU A 92 32.01 -36.85 -67.60
N CYS A 93 30.87 -36.61 -66.95
CA CYS A 93 29.57 -36.55 -67.64
C CYS A 93 29.51 -35.41 -68.68
N LEU A 94 30.24 -34.32 -68.46
CA LEU A 94 30.31 -33.20 -69.41
C LEU A 94 31.29 -33.44 -70.57
N GLN A 95 32.35 -34.23 -70.36
CA GLN A 95 33.41 -34.48 -71.36
C GLN A 95 33.18 -35.71 -72.23
N VAL A 96 32.36 -36.68 -71.77
CA VAL A 96 32.12 -37.93 -72.49
C VAL A 96 31.28 -37.68 -73.75
N ARG A 97 31.83 -38.02 -74.92
CA ARG A 97 31.14 -37.95 -76.23
C ARG A 97 30.41 -39.27 -76.53
N THR A 98 29.19 -39.38 -76.03
CA THR A 98 28.25 -40.47 -76.36
C THR A 98 27.06 -39.97 -77.19
N GLU A 99 26.28 -40.88 -77.74
CA GLU A 99 25.01 -40.55 -78.43
C GLU A 99 23.98 -39.82 -77.53
N ASN A 100 24.16 -39.86 -76.20
CA ASN A 100 23.28 -39.19 -75.24
C ASN A 100 23.92 -37.96 -74.57
N THR A 101 25.03 -37.45 -75.10
CA THR A 101 25.76 -36.31 -74.50
C THR A 101 24.86 -35.10 -74.31
N ASP A 102 24.13 -34.73 -75.36
CA ASP A 102 23.24 -33.56 -75.34
C ASP A 102 22.16 -33.70 -74.26
N ARG A 103 21.53 -34.87 -74.14
CA ARG A 103 20.55 -35.16 -73.08
C ARG A 103 21.13 -35.06 -71.67
N ILE A 104 22.40 -35.42 -71.50
CA ILE A 104 23.09 -35.33 -70.20
C ILE A 104 23.42 -33.88 -69.88
N HIS A 105 23.84 -33.09 -70.88
CA HIS A 105 24.09 -31.67 -70.73
C HIS A 105 22.79 -30.92 -70.43
N ASP A 106 21.71 -31.16 -71.18
CA ASP A 106 20.37 -30.60 -70.95
C ASP A 106 19.89 -30.91 -69.52
N TYR A 107 20.11 -32.13 -69.03
CA TYR A 107 19.77 -32.50 -67.66
C TYR A 107 20.55 -31.68 -66.62
N PHE A 108 21.84 -31.41 -66.85
CA PHE A 108 22.62 -30.55 -65.95
C PHE A 108 22.18 -29.08 -66.02
N LEU A 109 21.83 -28.58 -67.21
CA LEU A 109 21.28 -27.22 -67.37
C LEU A 109 19.96 -27.09 -66.59
N ILE A 110 19.04 -28.04 -66.74
CA ILE A 110 17.77 -28.05 -65.99
C ILE A 110 18.01 -28.10 -64.47
N ILE A 111 18.98 -28.90 -64.00
CA ILE A 111 19.32 -28.94 -62.57
C ILE A 111 19.85 -27.59 -62.09
N ASP A 112 20.75 -26.97 -62.87
CA ASP A 112 21.35 -25.69 -62.50
C ASP A 112 20.28 -24.58 -62.47
N ASP A 113 19.36 -24.57 -63.43
CA ASP A 113 18.20 -23.65 -63.45
C ASP A 113 17.31 -23.83 -62.21
N ILE A 114 16.92 -25.08 -61.89
CA ILE A 114 16.13 -25.38 -60.68
C ILE A 114 16.89 -24.95 -59.41
N PHE A 115 18.21 -25.14 -59.39
CA PHE A 115 19.02 -24.76 -58.24
C PHE A 115 19.07 -23.23 -58.08
N ILE A 116 19.20 -22.48 -59.19
CA ILE A 116 19.14 -21.01 -59.19
C ILE A 116 17.78 -20.53 -58.70
N GLU A 117 16.68 -21.08 -59.22
CA GLU A 117 15.31 -20.74 -58.80
C GLU A 117 15.09 -21.03 -57.31
N TYR A 118 15.54 -22.20 -56.84
CA TYR A 118 15.46 -22.55 -55.42
C TYR A 118 16.25 -21.58 -54.54
N MET A 119 17.45 -21.19 -54.96
CA MET A 119 18.27 -20.22 -54.22
C MET A 119 17.60 -18.85 -54.16
N LYS A 120 17.01 -18.37 -55.28
CA LYS A 120 16.23 -17.12 -55.31
C LYS A 120 15.05 -17.18 -54.33
N TYR A 121 14.26 -18.26 -54.39
CA TYR A 121 13.14 -18.48 -53.48
C TYR A 121 13.56 -18.45 -52.01
N GLN A 122 14.67 -19.09 -51.65
CA GLN A 122 15.17 -19.09 -50.27
C GLN A 122 15.58 -17.70 -49.79
N ILE A 123 16.18 -16.89 -50.68
CA ILE A 123 16.55 -15.50 -50.37
C ILE A 123 15.30 -14.67 -50.14
N GLU A 124 14.35 -14.69 -51.09
CA GLU A 124 13.10 -13.93 -51.01
C GLU A 124 12.28 -14.31 -49.76
N TYR A 125 12.15 -15.61 -49.47
CA TYR A 125 11.45 -16.09 -48.29
C TYR A 125 12.11 -15.60 -47.00
N LYS A 126 13.44 -15.58 -46.95
CA LYS A 126 14.19 -15.09 -45.79
C LYS A 126 14.00 -13.59 -45.60
N GLU A 127 14.10 -12.81 -46.67
CA GLU A 127 13.89 -11.36 -46.65
C GLU A 127 12.48 -11.00 -46.19
N GLU A 128 11.45 -11.71 -46.68
CA GLU A 128 10.07 -11.44 -46.32
C GLU A 128 9.78 -11.77 -44.85
N ARG A 129 10.36 -12.88 -44.35
CA ARG A 129 10.31 -13.20 -42.92
C ARG A 129 11.02 -12.16 -42.06
N GLU A 130 12.16 -11.67 -42.51
CA GLU A 130 12.90 -10.63 -41.80
C GLU A 130 12.10 -9.32 -41.75
N LYS A 131 11.50 -8.88 -42.87
CA LYS A 131 10.60 -7.73 -42.92
C LYS A 131 9.42 -7.87 -41.96
N PHE A 132 8.76 -9.03 -41.95
CA PHE A 132 7.65 -9.28 -41.03
C PHE A 132 8.10 -9.17 -39.56
N VAL A 133 9.25 -9.76 -39.22
CA VAL A 133 9.79 -9.68 -37.85
C VAL A 133 10.17 -8.24 -37.47
N VAL A 134 10.72 -7.47 -38.40
CA VAL A 134 11.03 -6.05 -38.18
C VAL A 134 9.74 -5.27 -37.92
N CYS A 135 8.72 -5.44 -38.77
CA CYS A 135 7.42 -4.78 -38.60
C CYS A 135 6.77 -5.07 -37.24
N MET A 136 6.76 -6.33 -36.80
CA MET A 136 6.24 -6.71 -35.48
C MET A 136 7.06 -6.11 -34.32
N LYS A 137 8.37 -5.94 -34.51
CA LYS A 137 9.24 -5.30 -33.51
C LYS A 137 9.01 -3.80 -33.46
N ASP A 138 8.84 -3.16 -34.61
CA ASP A 138 8.55 -1.72 -34.70
C ASP A 138 7.22 -1.38 -34.02
N GLU A 139 6.16 -2.16 -34.29
CA GLU A 139 4.87 -1.99 -33.59
C GLU A 139 5.00 -2.14 -32.07
N LYS A 140 5.80 -3.12 -31.62
CA LYS A 140 6.08 -3.30 -30.19
C LYS A 140 6.86 -2.13 -29.61
N ILE A 141 7.82 -1.59 -30.37
CA ILE A 141 8.59 -0.41 -29.96
C ILE A 141 7.65 0.81 -29.85
N ASP A 142 6.75 1.01 -30.81
CA ASP A 142 5.79 2.11 -30.78
C ASP A 142 4.86 2.02 -29.56
N ASN A 143 4.34 0.83 -29.26
CA ASN A 143 3.51 0.59 -28.09
C ASN A 143 4.26 0.86 -26.78
N LEU A 144 5.48 0.32 -26.63
CA LEU A 144 6.30 0.57 -25.44
C LEU A 144 6.69 2.05 -25.32
N THR A 145 6.95 2.73 -26.44
CA THR A 145 7.27 4.16 -26.46
C THR A 145 6.08 5.00 -25.99
N TYR A 146 4.87 4.62 -26.40
CA TYR A 146 3.64 5.26 -25.93
C TYR A 146 3.42 5.07 -24.42
N GLU A 147 3.59 3.84 -23.91
CA GLU A 147 3.47 3.54 -22.48
C GLU A 147 4.49 4.33 -21.64
N ILE A 148 5.75 4.37 -22.06
CA ILE A 148 6.81 5.16 -21.40
C ILE A 148 6.43 6.65 -21.36
N LYS A 149 5.86 7.17 -22.45
CA LYS A 149 5.43 8.57 -22.50
C LYS A 149 4.30 8.86 -21.51
N GLN A 150 3.32 7.97 -21.38
CA GLN A 150 2.24 8.11 -20.39
C GLN A 150 2.78 8.08 -18.95
N GLN A 151 3.63 7.10 -18.63
CA GLN A 151 4.28 7.01 -17.32
C GLN A 151 5.11 8.27 -17.01
N SER A 152 5.81 8.83 -18.00
CA SER A 152 6.57 10.06 -17.85
C SER A 152 5.67 11.26 -17.50
N HIS A 153 4.48 11.34 -18.11
CA HIS A 153 3.50 12.37 -17.77
C HIS A 153 2.98 12.22 -16.33
N GLU A 154 2.67 10.99 -15.90
CA GLU A 154 2.22 10.71 -14.54
C GLU A 154 3.30 11.05 -13.50
N ILE A 155 4.55 10.66 -13.73
CA ILE A 155 5.69 11.00 -12.87
C ILE A 155 5.85 12.51 -12.76
N LYS A 156 5.71 13.24 -13.87
CA LYS A 156 5.81 14.71 -13.87
C LYS A 156 4.69 15.34 -13.03
N HIS A 157 3.47 14.84 -13.14
CA HIS A 157 2.34 15.31 -12.34
C HIS A 157 2.55 15.05 -10.84
N LEU A 158 2.96 13.83 -10.47
CA LEU A 158 3.25 13.48 -9.07
C LEU A 158 4.39 14.34 -8.49
N SER A 159 5.42 14.61 -9.29
CA SER A 159 6.53 15.50 -8.91
C SER A 159 6.05 16.93 -8.57
N PHE A 160 5.12 17.45 -9.37
CA PHE A 160 4.51 18.76 -9.10
C PHE A 160 3.73 18.76 -7.78
N GLN A 161 2.90 17.73 -7.54
CA GLN A 161 2.14 17.61 -6.29
C GLN A 161 3.06 17.51 -5.06
N ASN A 162 4.15 16.75 -5.15
CA ASN A 162 5.13 16.64 -4.08
C ASN A 162 5.81 17.97 -3.77
N THR A 163 6.09 18.76 -4.80
CA THR A 163 6.69 20.10 -4.65
C THR A 163 5.73 21.03 -3.93
N GLU A 164 4.44 21.02 -4.30
CA GLU A 164 3.41 21.83 -3.62
C GLU A 164 3.27 21.42 -2.14
N LEU A 165 3.23 20.11 -1.85
CA LEU A 165 3.19 19.61 -0.48
C LEU A 165 4.40 20.06 0.32
N GLN A 166 5.59 20.00 -0.26
CA GLN A 166 6.83 20.42 0.39
C GLN A 166 6.78 21.90 0.77
N THR A 167 6.32 22.78 -0.13
CA THR A 167 6.12 24.21 0.16
C THR A 167 5.11 24.42 1.29
N ARG A 168 4.01 23.66 1.32
CA ARG A 168 3.02 23.74 2.42
C ARG A 168 3.63 23.30 3.76
N PHE A 169 4.43 22.24 3.76
CA PHE A 169 5.13 21.79 4.96
C PHE A 169 6.08 22.86 5.49
N GLU A 170 6.84 23.52 4.61
CA GLU A 170 7.76 24.59 4.99
C GLU A 170 7.01 25.79 5.63
N HIS A 171 5.88 26.19 5.05
CA HIS A 171 5.02 27.22 5.66
C HIS A 171 4.49 26.83 7.04
N LEU A 172 4.10 25.57 7.24
CA LEU A 172 3.63 25.09 8.54
C LEU A 172 4.74 25.03 9.58
N MET A 173 5.96 24.66 9.18
CA MET A 173 7.13 24.68 10.05
C MET A 173 7.42 26.10 10.55
N ASN A 174 7.49 27.07 9.63
CA ASN A 174 7.73 28.47 9.99
C ASN A 174 6.63 29.00 10.93
N ARG A 175 5.36 28.67 10.66
CA ARG A 175 4.25 29.06 11.55
C ARG A 175 4.34 28.41 12.93
N THR A 176 4.85 27.20 13.01
CA THR A 176 5.01 26.48 14.30
C THR A 176 6.12 27.13 15.11
N GLU A 177 7.21 27.54 14.47
CA GLU A 177 8.30 28.31 15.07
C GLU A 177 7.78 29.66 15.60
N ASP A 178 7.06 30.43 14.79
CA ASP A 178 6.44 31.70 15.22
C ASP A 178 5.50 31.53 16.45
N ILE A 179 4.75 30.44 16.51
CA ILE A 179 3.87 30.13 17.64
C ILE A 179 4.70 29.78 18.88
N HIS A 180 5.82 29.09 18.72
CA HIS A 180 6.70 28.72 19.81
C HIS A 180 7.32 29.96 20.46
N ASP A 181 7.84 30.89 19.64
CA ASP A 181 8.41 32.15 20.11
C ASP A 181 7.38 32.97 20.90
N LYS A 182 6.16 33.13 20.36
CA LYS A 182 5.06 33.82 21.05
C LYS A 182 4.65 33.14 22.36
N LEU A 183 4.70 31.82 22.41
CA LEU A 183 4.39 31.06 23.62
C LEU A 183 5.44 31.33 24.72
N ASP A 184 6.70 31.43 24.34
CA ASP A 184 7.78 31.73 25.28
C ASP A 184 7.73 33.18 25.76
N GLU A 185 7.41 34.15 24.89
CA GLU A 185 7.10 35.52 25.30
C GLU A 185 5.97 35.57 26.33
N GLN A 186 4.86 34.87 26.08
CA GLN A 186 3.72 34.82 27.02
C GLN A 186 4.07 34.14 28.35
N LYS A 187 4.95 33.14 28.36
CA LYS A 187 5.40 32.52 29.63
C LYS A 187 6.20 33.51 30.47
N ILE A 188 7.02 34.35 29.84
CA ILE A 188 7.79 35.38 30.54
C ILE A 188 6.84 36.41 31.15
N GLU A 189 5.91 36.96 30.36
CA GLU A 189 4.92 37.94 30.83
C GLU A 189 4.05 37.41 31.99
N ASN A 190 3.56 36.16 31.87
CA ASN A 190 2.81 35.52 32.95
C ASN A 190 3.67 35.29 34.22
N GLY A 191 4.97 35.07 34.05
CA GLY A 191 5.91 34.98 35.17
C GLY A 191 6.02 36.29 35.94
N GLU A 192 6.15 37.40 35.21
CA GLU A 192 6.22 38.76 35.78
C GLU A 192 4.91 39.11 36.51
N LEU A 193 3.76 38.94 35.85
CA LEU A 193 2.44 39.17 36.46
C LEU A 193 2.25 38.34 37.75
N LYS A 194 2.66 37.07 37.73
CA LYS A 194 2.58 36.21 38.92
C LYS A 194 3.40 36.76 40.08
N THR A 195 4.59 37.31 39.82
CA THR A 195 5.39 37.94 40.88
C THR A 195 4.74 39.21 41.41
N GLU A 196 4.11 40.01 40.56
CA GLU A 196 3.37 41.21 40.96
C GLU A 196 2.15 40.89 41.82
N VAL A 197 1.37 39.87 41.43
CA VAL A 197 0.22 39.40 42.22
C VAL A 197 0.64 38.91 43.61
N VAL A 198 1.77 38.18 43.71
CA VAL A 198 2.32 37.76 45.01
C VAL A 198 2.65 38.98 45.87
N HIS A 199 3.29 39.99 45.30
CA HIS A 199 3.66 41.21 46.04
C HIS A 199 2.44 42.00 46.52
N ILE A 200 1.41 42.15 45.67
CA ILE A 200 0.14 42.79 46.04
C ILE A 200 -0.52 42.02 47.18
N ARG A 201 -0.56 40.68 47.09
CA ARG A 201 -1.14 39.84 48.13
C ARG A 201 -0.44 40.01 49.47
N GLU A 202 0.89 39.98 49.50
CA GLU A 202 1.68 40.22 50.73
C GLU A 202 1.38 41.60 51.32
N THR A 203 1.23 42.62 50.47
CA THR A 203 0.86 43.98 50.89
C THR A 203 -0.54 44.03 51.51
N ILE A 204 -1.51 43.35 50.90
CA ILE A 204 -2.87 43.25 51.44
C ILE A 204 -2.88 42.52 52.78
N GLU A 205 -2.17 41.38 52.90
CA GLU A 205 -2.07 40.62 54.15
C GLU A 205 -1.51 41.50 55.29
N ALA A 206 -0.45 42.28 55.02
CA ALA A 206 0.11 43.23 55.98
C ALA A 206 -0.89 44.33 56.40
N VAL A 207 -1.72 44.84 55.48
CA VAL A 207 -2.74 45.86 55.81
C VAL A 207 -3.90 45.25 56.62
N ILE A 208 -4.32 44.02 56.31
CA ILE A 208 -5.42 43.34 57.02
C ILE A 208 -5.08 43.15 58.51
N GLU A 209 -3.84 42.79 58.84
CA GLU A 209 -3.39 42.64 60.24
C GLU A 209 -3.59 43.92 61.08
N HIS A 210 -3.53 45.09 60.45
CA HIS A 210 -3.67 46.38 61.12
C HIS A 210 -5.10 46.93 61.14
N VAL A 211 -5.93 46.56 60.16
CA VAL A 211 -7.24 47.20 59.93
C VAL A 211 -8.41 46.37 60.46
N VAL A 212 -8.27 45.05 60.59
CA VAL A 212 -9.38 44.17 61.02
C VAL A 212 -9.20 43.79 62.49
N PRO A 213 -9.98 44.36 63.44
CA PRO A 213 -9.93 43.95 64.83
C PRO A 213 -10.37 42.50 64.97
N GLU A 214 -9.54 41.69 65.62
CA GLU A 214 -9.90 40.32 65.99
C GLU A 214 -11.17 40.35 66.87
N ILE A 215 -12.21 39.61 66.48
CA ILE A 215 -13.46 39.52 67.27
C ILE A 215 -13.16 38.69 68.52
N LYS A 216 -12.72 39.37 69.59
CA LYS A 216 -12.33 38.72 70.87
C LYS A 216 -13.52 38.05 71.58
N GLU A 217 -14.75 38.48 71.31
CA GLU A 217 -15.96 37.97 71.97
C GLU A 217 -16.73 36.94 71.11
N ARG A 218 -16.38 35.66 71.28
CA ARG A 218 -17.10 34.51 70.67
C ARG A 218 -18.60 34.43 71.02
N LEU A 219 -19.09 35.23 71.97
CA LEU A 219 -20.52 35.27 72.36
C LEU A 219 -21.34 36.24 71.50
N LEU A 220 -20.68 37.16 70.79
CA LEU A 220 -21.30 38.06 69.82
C LEU A 220 -21.37 37.45 68.42
N THR A 221 -20.85 36.23 68.23
CA THR A 221 -20.99 35.52 66.95
C THR A 221 -22.44 35.21 66.69
N ASP A 222 -22.80 35.34 65.43
CA ASP A 222 -24.16 35.52 64.97
C ASP A 222 -24.52 34.19 64.30
N HIS A 223 -25.56 33.51 64.79
CA HIS A 223 -25.95 32.17 64.35
C HIS A 223 -27.09 32.24 63.33
N PHE A 224 -27.01 31.37 62.33
CA PHE A 224 -28.09 31.11 61.39
C PHE A 224 -28.62 29.70 61.60
N VAL A 225 -29.88 29.59 62.02
CA VAL A 225 -30.51 28.31 62.37
C VAL A 225 -31.76 28.11 61.52
N ILE A 226 -31.88 26.93 60.90
CA ILE A 226 -33.10 26.48 60.22
C ILE A 226 -33.77 25.43 61.11
N LEU A 227 -35.03 25.66 61.44
CA LEU A 227 -35.93 24.69 62.06
C LEU A 227 -36.85 24.08 61.00
N HIS A 228 -37.22 22.82 61.18
CA HIS A 228 -38.18 22.11 60.34
C HIS A 228 -39.24 21.45 61.22
N ASP A 229 -40.49 21.43 60.75
CA ASP A 229 -41.60 20.80 61.45
C ASP A 229 -41.66 19.30 61.13
N HIS A 230 -41.77 18.45 62.15
CA HIS A 230 -41.85 17.00 61.95
C HIS A 230 -43.15 16.57 61.26
N ASP A 231 -44.26 17.25 61.53
CA ASP A 231 -45.57 16.84 61.03
C ASP A 231 -45.92 17.52 59.70
N ILE A 232 -45.32 18.68 59.45
CA ILE A 232 -45.56 19.50 58.27
C ILE A 232 -44.25 19.61 57.47
N THR A 233 -44.05 18.66 56.56
CA THR A 233 -42.82 18.51 55.75
C THR A 233 -42.50 19.69 54.83
N ASN A 234 -43.45 20.60 54.66
CA ASN A 234 -43.32 21.79 53.82
C ASN A 234 -43.08 23.08 54.59
N HIS A 235 -42.90 23.02 55.91
CA HIS A 235 -42.79 24.20 56.77
C HIS A 235 -41.44 24.30 57.49
N TYR A 236 -40.74 25.41 57.24
CA TYR A 236 -39.45 25.71 57.85
C TYR A 236 -39.50 27.08 58.55
N TYR A 237 -38.66 27.25 59.56
CA TYR A 237 -38.53 28.49 60.30
C TYR A 237 -37.06 28.88 60.47
N ILE A 238 -36.72 30.13 60.14
CA ILE A 238 -35.35 30.64 60.24
C ILE A 238 -35.18 31.49 61.49
N ILE A 239 -34.12 31.22 62.25
CA ILE A 239 -33.70 32.04 63.39
C ILE A 239 -32.33 32.64 63.06
N ARG A 240 -32.23 33.96 63.27
CA ARG A 240 -30.99 34.73 63.17
C ARG A 240 -30.77 35.43 64.51
N ALA A 241 -29.81 34.95 65.30
CA ALA A 241 -29.56 35.52 66.61
C ALA A 241 -28.11 35.27 67.03
N GLN A 242 -27.59 36.14 67.90
CA GLN A 242 -26.30 35.94 68.54
C GLN A 242 -26.29 34.64 69.35
N LYS A 243 -25.11 34.03 69.50
CA LYS A 243 -24.89 32.79 70.25
C LYS A 243 -25.52 32.80 71.64
N ARG A 244 -25.45 33.92 72.36
CA ARG A 244 -26.08 34.08 73.68
C ARG A 244 -27.60 34.03 73.68
N ALA A 245 -28.24 34.38 72.55
CA ALA A 245 -29.69 34.50 72.43
C ALA A 245 -30.32 33.34 71.64
N ILE A 246 -29.53 32.51 70.95
CA ILE A 246 -30.04 31.48 70.05
C ILE A 246 -30.88 30.42 70.78
N SER A 247 -30.42 29.95 71.94
CA SER A 247 -31.13 28.95 72.74
C SER A 247 -32.49 29.46 73.19
N THR A 248 -32.57 30.74 73.58
CA THR A 248 -33.82 31.39 73.97
C THR A 248 -34.76 31.52 72.77
N ALA A 249 -34.25 31.93 71.60
CA ALA A 249 -35.05 32.06 70.38
C ALA A 249 -35.63 30.70 69.92
N ILE A 250 -34.81 29.64 69.92
CA ILE A 250 -35.26 28.27 69.61
C ILE A 250 -36.37 27.85 70.58
N ARG A 251 -36.19 28.08 71.88
CA ARG A 251 -37.20 27.75 72.90
C ARG A 251 -38.51 28.50 72.68
N THR A 252 -38.46 29.77 72.31
CA THR A 252 -39.66 30.58 72.01
C THR A 252 -40.41 30.03 70.80
N VAL A 253 -39.71 29.67 69.72
CA VAL A 253 -40.34 29.08 68.53
C VAL A 253 -40.93 27.72 68.85
N LYS A 254 -40.21 26.85 69.57
CA LYS A 254 -40.72 25.54 70.02
C LYS A 254 -41.94 25.64 70.93
N LYS A 255 -42.09 26.73 71.69
CA LYS A 255 -43.29 26.95 72.51
C LYS A 255 -44.53 27.21 71.63
N LEU A 256 -44.36 27.85 70.48
CA LEU A 256 -45.43 28.11 69.51
C LEU A 256 -45.66 26.92 68.57
N HIS A 257 -44.59 26.20 68.23
CA HIS A 257 -44.58 25.06 67.32
C HIS A 257 -43.82 23.88 67.98
N PRO A 258 -44.48 23.06 68.81
CA PRO A 258 -43.84 22.01 69.61
C PRO A 258 -43.06 20.97 68.78
N ASN A 259 -43.50 20.74 67.54
CA ASN A 259 -42.99 19.68 66.67
C ASN A 259 -41.82 20.12 65.80
N MET A 260 -41.33 21.36 65.95
CA MET A 260 -40.15 21.84 65.26
C MET A 260 -38.84 21.32 65.88
N TYR A 261 -37.93 20.87 65.03
CA TYR A 261 -36.57 20.47 65.40
C TYR A 261 -35.52 21.30 64.65
N VAL A 262 -34.30 21.33 65.18
CA VAL A 262 -33.17 22.05 64.56
C VAL A 262 -32.64 21.21 63.42
N LEU A 263 -32.72 21.74 62.21
CA LEU A 263 -32.26 21.08 61.00
C LEU A 263 -30.87 21.56 60.60
N LEU A 264 -30.60 22.86 60.68
CA LEU A 264 -29.28 23.43 60.39
C LEU A 264 -28.93 24.45 61.47
N ASN A 265 -27.67 24.44 61.93
CA ASN A 265 -27.15 25.44 62.87
C ASN A 265 -25.73 25.81 62.46
N GLU A 266 -25.62 26.91 61.71
CA GLU A 266 -24.35 27.40 61.22
C GLU A 266 -23.87 28.62 62.01
N ILE A 267 -22.56 28.63 62.25
CA ILE A 267 -21.85 29.80 62.78
C ILE A 267 -21.41 30.62 61.57
N ASP A 268 -21.98 31.81 61.42
CA ASP A 268 -21.61 32.71 60.33
C ASP A 268 -20.65 33.79 60.86
N TYR A 269 -19.45 33.83 60.29
CA TYR A 269 -18.43 34.82 60.63
C TYR A 269 -18.60 36.14 59.85
N THR A 270 -19.45 36.18 58.82
CA THR A 270 -19.61 37.33 57.89
C THR A 270 -21.01 37.93 57.88
N HIS A 271 -21.69 37.85 59.03
CA HIS A 271 -23.00 38.46 59.32
C HIS A 271 -24.19 37.68 58.70
N PRO A 272 -24.94 36.86 59.48
CA PRO A 272 -26.07 36.04 59.02
C PRO A 272 -27.26 36.87 58.51
N LYS A 273 -27.28 38.18 58.80
CA LYS A 273 -28.18 39.12 58.15
C LYS A 273 -27.92 39.20 56.65
N ASN A 274 -26.66 39.18 56.22
CA ASN A 274 -26.28 39.19 54.81
C ASN A 274 -26.59 37.84 54.16
N LEU A 275 -26.26 36.72 54.80
CA LEU A 275 -26.50 35.39 54.21
C LEU A 275 -27.99 35.14 53.92
N PHE A 276 -28.89 35.50 54.84
CA PHE A 276 -30.33 35.38 54.59
C PHE A 276 -30.84 36.33 53.51
N VAL A 277 -30.32 37.56 53.46
CA VAL A 277 -30.69 38.54 52.44
C VAL A 277 -30.24 38.07 51.05
N ILE A 278 -29.02 37.55 50.94
CA ILE A 278 -28.47 36.99 49.70
C ILE A 278 -29.26 35.74 49.31
N PHE A 279 -29.57 34.85 50.24
CA PHE A 279 -30.41 33.67 49.98
C PHE A 279 -31.80 34.06 49.46
N LYS A 280 -32.45 35.04 50.10
CA LYS A 280 -33.75 35.57 49.64
C LYS A 280 -33.64 36.19 48.25
N LYS A 281 -32.59 36.97 48.00
CA LYS A 281 -32.32 37.57 46.69
C LYS A 281 -32.09 36.48 45.63
N TYR A 282 -31.27 35.47 45.92
CA TYR A 282 -31.02 34.33 45.03
C TYR A 282 -32.30 33.61 44.63
N ILE A 283 -33.21 33.34 45.57
CA ILE A 283 -34.52 32.73 45.26
C ILE A 283 -35.41 33.65 44.41
N THR A 284 -35.29 34.96 44.60
CA THR A 284 -36.06 35.96 43.83
C THR A 284 -35.51 36.12 42.41
N ASP A 285 -34.18 36.13 42.25
CA ASP A 285 -33.50 36.32 40.97
C ASP A 285 -33.56 35.04 40.10
N ASN A 286 -33.69 33.86 40.70
CA ASN A 286 -33.80 32.58 40.01
C ASN A 286 -35.26 32.12 39.89
N VAL A 287 -35.88 32.40 38.74
CA VAL A 287 -37.30 32.12 38.41
C VAL A 287 -37.73 30.68 38.76
N GLN A 288 -36.83 29.70 38.63
CA GLN A 288 -37.10 28.30 38.93
C GLN A 288 -37.50 28.03 40.40
N TYR A 289 -37.06 28.87 41.34
CA TYR A 289 -37.34 28.72 42.77
C TYR A 289 -38.48 29.62 43.24
N THR A 290 -38.77 30.72 42.54
CA THR A 290 -39.75 31.73 42.94
C THR A 290 -41.15 31.16 43.10
N HIS A 291 -41.53 30.18 42.26
CA HIS A 291 -42.83 29.51 42.34
C HIS A 291 -42.85 28.34 43.34
N LYS A 292 -41.68 27.88 43.79
CA LYS A 292 -41.51 26.67 44.61
C LYS A 292 -41.25 26.97 46.07
N ILE A 293 -40.74 28.16 46.39
CA ILE A 293 -40.37 28.56 47.74
C ILE A 293 -41.00 29.91 48.05
N GLN A 294 -41.88 29.93 49.05
CA GLN A 294 -42.52 31.14 49.56
C GLN A 294 -41.90 31.53 50.90
N ILE A 295 -41.30 32.72 50.96
CA ILE A 295 -40.69 33.26 52.19
C ILE A 295 -41.54 34.40 52.75
N VAL A 296 -42.06 34.22 53.96
CA VAL A 296 -42.85 35.23 54.67
C VAL A 296 -42.22 35.46 56.05
N TYR A 297 -41.53 36.59 56.20
CA TYR A 297 -40.71 36.91 57.38
C TYR A 297 -39.64 35.84 57.66
N ASN A 298 -39.83 35.06 58.73
CA ASN A 298 -38.95 33.97 59.14
C ASN A 298 -39.50 32.60 58.76
N HIS A 299 -40.72 32.53 58.22
CA HIS A 299 -41.32 31.28 57.77
C HIS A 299 -40.98 31.06 56.30
N ILE A 300 -40.59 29.83 55.98
CA ILE A 300 -40.45 29.36 54.61
C ILE A 300 -41.46 28.24 54.41
N ARG A 301 -42.24 28.36 53.34
CA ARG A 301 -43.08 27.29 52.81
C ARG A 301 -42.50 26.83 51.48
N VAL A 302 -42.39 25.53 51.31
CA VAL A 302 -41.92 24.94 50.05
C VAL A 302 -43.04 24.15 49.39
N CYS A 303 -43.02 24.00 48.07
CA CYS A 303 -43.95 23.10 47.37
C CYS A 303 -43.61 21.64 47.63
N GLU A 304 -44.57 20.73 47.39
CA GLU A 304 -44.45 19.29 47.70
C GLU A 304 -43.19 18.63 47.12
N GLU A 305 -42.73 19.06 45.95
CA GLU A 305 -41.50 18.59 45.31
C GLU A 305 -40.22 18.82 46.14
N TYR A 306 -40.20 19.80 47.05
CA TYR A 306 -39.05 20.19 47.88
C TYR A 306 -39.09 19.54 49.27
N THR A 307 -40.09 18.70 49.52
CA THR A 307 -40.34 18.12 50.84
C THR A 307 -39.73 16.72 50.92
N THR A 308 -38.98 16.49 51.99
CA THR A 308 -38.48 15.15 52.34
C THR A 308 -38.84 14.86 53.80
N PRO A 309 -39.50 13.73 54.09
CA PRO A 309 -39.76 13.30 55.47
C PRO A 309 -38.48 12.68 56.03
N SER A 310 -37.45 13.50 56.22
CA SER A 310 -36.18 13.11 56.82
C SER A 310 -35.85 14.05 57.97
N THR A 311 -35.05 13.58 58.91
CA THR A 311 -34.49 14.42 59.97
C THR A 311 -33.03 14.78 59.70
N THR A 312 -32.44 14.24 58.63
CA THR A 312 -31.05 14.50 58.25
C THR A 312 -30.99 15.79 57.39
N PRO A 313 -30.09 16.73 57.68
CA PRO A 313 -30.05 18.01 56.97
C PRO A 313 -29.80 17.87 55.46
N THR A 314 -29.02 16.87 55.08
CA THR A 314 -28.64 16.59 53.68
C THR A 314 -29.79 16.12 52.81
N ASP A 315 -30.89 15.65 53.40
CA ASP A 315 -32.03 15.14 52.64
C ASP A 315 -33.02 16.24 52.28
N HIS A 316 -32.93 17.43 52.90
CA HIS A 316 -33.81 18.55 52.59
C HIS A 316 -33.24 19.39 51.44
N GLU A 317 -34.00 19.51 50.34
CA GLU A 317 -33.59 20.31 49.18
C GLU A 317 -33.35 21.78 49.53
N LEU A 318 -34.12 22.34 50.47
CA LEU A 318 -33.94 23.70 50.95
C LEU A 318 -32.56 23.90 51.60
N VAL A 319 -32.06 22.91 52.35
CA VAL A 319 -30.73 22.96 52.97
C VAL A 319 -29.64 22.83 51.91
N ARG A 320 -29.81 21.96 50.90
CA ARG A 320 -28.88 21.87 49.77
C ARG A 320 -28.79 23.17 48.97
N LEU A 321 -29.94 23.79 48.73
CA LEU A 321 -30.00 25.09 48.06
C LEU A 321 -29.25 26.15 48.88
N PHE A 322 -29.44 26.14 50.20
CA PHE A 322 -28.73 27.04 51.10
C PHE A 322 -27.21 26.84 51.05
N GLU A 323 -26.72 25.60 51.09
CA GLU A 323 -25.29 25.28 50.94
C GLU A 323 -24.75 25.67 49.55
N THR A 324 -25.56 25.54 48.50
CA THR A 324 -25.19 25.95 47.14
C THR A 324 -25.00 27.47 47.07
N VAL A 325 -25.93 28.24 47.65
CA VAL A 325 -25.81 29.71 47.71
C VAL A 325 -24.57 30.10 48.51
N LYS A 326 -24.34 29.46 49.66
CA LYS A 326 -23.17 29.70 50.50
C LYS A 326 -21.85 29.41 49.79
N THR A 327 -21.74 28.26 49.12
CA THR A 327 -20.54 27.89 48.35
C THR A 327 -20.31 28.82 47.16
N THR A 328 -21.37 29.27 46.48
CA THR A 328 -21.26 30.26 45.40
C THR A 328 -20.68 31.57 45.93
N ILE A 329 -21.20 32.10 47.05
CA ILE A 329 -20.68 33.31 47.69
C ILE A 329 -19.21 33.14 48.08
N MET A 330 -18.88 32.00 48.70
CA MET A 330 -17.50 31.72 49.12
C MET A 330 -16.55 31.58 47.94
N ASN A 331 -17.00 30.98 46.83
CA ASN A 331 -16.21 30.84 45.61
C ASN A 331 -16.04 32.17 44.88
N ASP A 332 -17.06 33.02 44.82
CA ASP A 332 -16.94 34.36 44.26
C ASP A 332 -15.92 35.19 45.04
N ILE A 333 -15.96 35.14 46.37
CA ILE A 333 -14.95 35.78 47.23
C ILE A 333 -13.56 35.18 46.95
N ARG A 334 -13.44 33.86 46.86
CA ARG A 334 -12.16 33.18 46.63
C ARG A 334 -11.57 33.47 45.25
N ASN A 335 -12.41 33.53 44.21
CA ASN A 335 -12.02 33.89 42.86
C ASN A 335 -11.63 35.37 42.79
N THR A 336 -12.26 36.24 43.57
CA THR A 336 -11.85 37.65 43.70
C THR A 336 -10.51 37.82 44.44
N ILE A 337 -10.09 36.82 45.23
CA ILE A 337 -8.82 36.81 45.98
C ILE A 337 -7.70 36.04 45.22
N HIS A 338 -8.06 35.17 44.28
CA HIS A 338 -7.12 34.36 43.47
C HIS A 338 -6.97 34.82 42.02
N VAL A 339 -7.72 35.83 41.60
CA VAL A 339 -7.35 36.75 40.50
C VAL A 339 -6.46 37.81 41.11
#